data_AF-A0A7W0YDS5-F1
#
_entry.id   AF-A0A7W0YDS5-F1
#
_cell.length_a   1.000
_cell.length_b   1.000
_cell.length_c   1.000
_cell.angle_alpha   90.00
_cell.angle_beta   90.00
_cell.angle_gamma   90.00
#
_symmetry.space_group_name_H-M   'P 1'
#
loop_
_entity.id
_entity.type
_entity.pdbx_description
1 polymer ?
#
loop_
_entity_poly.entity_id
_entity_poly.type
_entity_poly.pdbx_seq_one_letter_code
_entity_poly.pdbx_strand_id
1 'polypeptide(L)'
;REGRRAVELLPVAEDSLNGVRMIEYLAITAAWVGEKDLACEQLAIATRLPGNLSYGQLKLLPYWDPLRGDPRFEKIVADLAPK
;
A
#
# COMPACT_ATOMS: atom_id res chain seq x y z
N ARG A 1 19.94 -6.12 12.56
CA ARG A 1 20.80 -5.66 11.45
C ARG A 1 20.75 -6.68 10.30
N GLU A 2 19.54 -7.12 9.91
CA GLU A 2 19.30 -8.27 9.01
C GLU A 2 18.28 -7.95 7.90
N GLY A 3 17.53 -6.84 7.97
CA GLY A 3 16.55 -6.46 6.94
C GLY A 3 17.16 -5.84 5.67
N ARG A 4 18.48 -5.70 5.61
CA ARG A 4 19.19 -5.02 4.51
C ARG A 4 19.77 -5.95 3.44
N ARG A 5 19.56 -7.27 3.54
CA ARG A 5 20.20 -8.24 2.63
C ARG A 5 19.24 -9.11 1.82
N ALA A 6 17.95 -8.78 1.81
CA ALA A 6 16.97 -9.48 0.97
C ALA A 6 16.80 -8.84 -0.43
N VAL A 7 17.50 -7.74 -0.74
CA VAL A 7 17.23 -6.90 -1.93
C VAL A 7 18.21 -7.14 -3.09
N GLU A 8 19.28 -7.94 -2.90
CA GLU A 8 20.37 -8.02 -3.89
C GLU A 8 20.24 -9.15 -4.95
N LEU A 9 19.14 -9.93 -4.99
CA LEU A 9 19.09 -11.14 -5.83
C LEU A 9 17.79 -11.38 -6.59
N LEU A 10 17.12 -10.35 -7.12
CA LEU A 10 16.03 -10.56 -8.08
C LEU A 10 16.23 -9.73 -9.36
N PRO A 11 16.07 -10.33 -10.55
CA PRO A 11 16.22 -9.64 -11.81
C PRO A 11 15.17 -8.53 -11.92
N VAL A 12 15.64 -7.31 -12.19
CA VAL A 12 14.93 -6.02 -12.18
C VAL A 12 13.69 -5.96 -13.10
N ALA A 13 13.49 -6.94 -13.99
CA ALA A 13 12.29 -7.05 -14.83
C ALA A 13 11.13 -7.81 -14.14
N GLU A 14 11.43 -8.65 -13.14
CA GLU A 14 10.48 -9.43 -12.33
C GLU A 14 10.16 -8.72 -10.99
N ASP A 15 10.93 -7.67 -10.68
CA ASP A 15 10.91 -6.94 -9.42
C ASP A 15 9.84 -5.84 -9.33
N SER A 16 9.05 -5.65 -10.40
CA SER A 16 7.91 -4.71 -10.39
C SER A 16 6.81 -5.18 -9.43
N LEU A 17 6.48 -6.48 -9.45
CA LEU A 17 5.49 -7.08 -8.55
C LEU A 17 5.95 -7.11 -7.09
N ASN A 18 7.26 -7.30 -6.86
CA ASN A 18 7.84 -7.18 -5.52
C ASN A 18 7.85 -5.72 -5.08
N GLY A 19 8.24 -4.79 -5.94
CA GLY A 19 8.22 -3.35 -5.66
C GLY A 19 6.84 -2.86 -5.25
N VAL A 20 5.78 -3.27 -5.96
CA VAL A 20 4.39 -2.91 -5.60
C VAL A 20 4.01 -3.50 -4.24
N ARG A 21 4.34 -4.77 -3.97
CA ARG A 21 4.10 -5.39 -2.66
C ARG A 21 4.85 -4.71 -1.53
N MET A 22 6.09 -4.25 -1.78
CA MET A 22 6.87 -3.51 -0.79
C MET A 22 6.24 -2.15 -0.47
N ILE A 23 5.70 -1.45 -1.46
CA ILE A 23 4.96 -0.19 -1.25
C ILE A 23 3.69 -0.45 -0.42
N GLU A 24 2.95 -1.53 -0.71
CA GLU A 24 1.77 -1.92 0.08
C GLU A 24 2.14 -2.23 1.54
N TYR A 25 3.17 -3.05 1.78
CA TYR A 25 3.61 -3.37 3.14
C TYR A 25 4.13 -2.15 3.90
N LEU A 26 4.80 -1.22 3.21
CA LEU A 26 5.21 0.05 3.81
C LEU A 26 3.98 0.88 4.22
N ALA A 27 2.97 0.97 3.36
CA ALA A 27 1.73 1.67 3.67
C ALA A 27 1.00 1.05 4.89
N ILE A 28 0.91 -0.28 4.95
CA ILE A 28 0.31 -1.01 6.08
C ILE A 28 1.09 -0.71 7.37
N THR A 29 2.41 -0.83 7.34
CA THR A 29 3.26 -0.60 8.52
C THR A 29 3.14 0.84 9.00
N ALA A 30 3.20 1.82 8.09
CA ALA A 30 3.01 3.23 8.38
C ALA A 30 1.64 3.51 9.03
N ALA A 31 0.58 2.90 8.50
CA ALA A 31 -0.76 3.02 9.07
C ALA A 31 -0.81 2.51 10.52
N TRP A 32 -0.18 1.37 10.81
CA TRP A 32 -0.19 0.76 12.14
C TRP A 32 0.60 1.54 13.18
N VAL A 33 1.69 2.21 12.78
CA VAL A 33 2.47 3.07 13.69
C VAL A 33 1.93 4.51 13.79
N GLY A 34 0.83 4.81 13.10
CA GLY A 34 0.16 6.12 13.14
C GLY A 34 0.72 7.16 12.17
N GLU A 35 1.65 6.78 11.28
CA GLU A 35 2.20 7.64 10.21
C GLU A 35 1.22 7.72 9.02
N LYS A 36 0.04 8.29 9.27
CA LYS A 36 -1.07 8.30 8.30
C LYS A 36 -0.75 9.03 7.00
N ASP A 37 0.07 10.08 7.07
CA ASP A 37 0.50 10.85 5.90
C ASP A 37 1.30 9.97 4.93
N LEU A 38 2.32 9.30 5.46
CA LEU A 38 3.15 8.37 4.70
C LEU A 38 2.32 7.21 4.15
N ALA A 39 1.43 6.65 4.99
CA ALA A 39 0.55 5.56 4.56
C ALA A 39 -0.33 5.95 3.36
N CYS A 40 -0.94 7.14 3.39
CA CYS A 40 -1.76 7.65 2.30
C CYS A 40 -0.94 7.95 1.04
N GLU A 41 0.28 8.48 1.19
CA GLU A 41 1.19 8.71 0.06
C GLU A 41 1.56 7.41 -0.64
N GLN A 42 1.96 6.38 0.12
CA GLN A 42 2.31 5.08 -0.44
C GLN A 42 1.11 4.39 -1.09
N LEU A 43 -0.10 4.50 -0.50
CA LEU A 43 -1.34 4.01 -1.12
C LEU A 43 -1.65 4.72 -2.46
N ALA A 44 -1.48 6.04 -2.54
CA ALA A 44 -1.69 6.79 -3.77
C ALA A 44 -0.71 6.37 -4.89
N ILE A 45 0.51 5.94 -4.53
CA ILE A 45 1.47 5.37 -5.48
C ILE A 45 1.04 3.95 -5.88
N ALA A 46 0.75 3.09 -4.90
CA ALA A 46 0.40 1.69 -5.13
C ALA A 46 -0.82 1.52 -6.05
N THR A 47 -1.84 2.37 -5.89
CA THR A 47 -3.08 2.34 -6.70
C THR A 47 -2.89 2.71 -8.17
N ARG A 48 -1.76 3.33 -8.53
CA ARG A 48 -1.43 3.68 -9.93
C ARG A 48 -0.64 2.58 -10.64
N LEU A 49 -0.10 1.63 -9.88
CA LEU A 49 0.73 0.56 -10.42
C LEU A 49 -0.13 -0.66 -10.73
N PRO A 50 0.18 -1.42 -11.80
CA PRO A 50 -0.44 -2.73 -12.02
C PRO A 50 -0.15 -3.62 -10.81
N GLY A 51 -1.18 -4.00 -10.06
CA GLY A 51 -0.98 -4.65 -8.78
C GLY A 51 -2.26 -5.08 -8.09
N ASN A 52 -2.10 -5.76 -6.96
CA ASN A 52 -3.20 -6.44 -6.29
C ASN A 52 -4.15 -5.51 -5.54
N LEU A 53 -3.75 -4.27 -5.22
CA LEU A 53 -4.50 -3.39 -4.33
C LEU A 53 -5.87 -2.97 -4.91
N SER A 54 -6.93 -3.62 -4.44
CA SER A 54 -8.30 -3.44 -4.93
C SER A 54 -9.18 -2.67 -3.96
N TYR A 55 -10.28 -2.10 -4.46
CA TYR A 55 -11.35 -1.50 -3.63
C TYR A 55 -11.77 -2.41 -2.48
N GLY A 56 -11.99 -3.70 -2.76
CA GLY A 56 -12.40 -4.68 -1.76
C GLY A 56 -11.38 -4.84 -0.64
N GLN A 57 -10.08 -4.89 -0.97
CA GLN A 57 -9.04 -4.98 0.05
C GLN A 57 -8.98 -3.72 0.93
N LEU A 58 -9.02 -2.53 0.33
CA LEU A 58 -9.00 -1.28 1.09
C LEU A 58 -10.25 -1.13 1.98
N LYS A 59 -11.41 -1.59 1.50
CA LYS A 59 -12.66 -1.47 2.24
C LYS A 59 -12.77 -2.49 3.38
N LEU A 60 -12.33 -3.73 3.14
CA LEU A 60 -12.67 -4.88 4.00
C LEU A 60 -11.52 -5.38 4.88
N LEU A 61 -10.25 -5.22 4.48
CA LEU A 61 -9.14 -5.74 5.28
C LEU A 61 -8.86 -4.84 6.49
N PRO A 62 -8.67 -5.42 7.69
CA PRO A 62 -8.48 -4.65 8.92
C PRO A 62 -7.14 -3.90 8.97
N TYR A 63 -6.23 -4.19 8.03
CA TYR A 63 -4.94 -3.50 7.91
C TYR A 63 -5.12 -1.98 7.79
N TRP A 64 -6.24 -1.55 7.22
CA TRP A 64 -6.56 -0.15 6.95
C TRP A 64 -7.44 0.50 8.01
N ASP A 65 -7.83 -0.22 9.07
CA ASP A 65 -8.63 0.31 10.16
C ASP A 65 -8.04 1.62 10.75
N PRO A 66 -6.71 1.76 10.94
CA PRO A 66 -6.13 3.02 11.43
C PRO A 66 -6.32 4.23 10.51
N LEU A 67 -6.56 4.00 9.21
CA LEU A 67 -6.76 5.05 8.20
C LEU A 67 -8.24 5.39 7.98
N ARG A 68 -9.18 4.57 8.46
CA ARG A 68 -10.62 4.85 8.32
C ARG A 68 -10.98 6.19 8.95
N GLY A 69 -11.73 7.00 8.20
CA GLY A 69 -12.06 8.37 8.59
C GLY A 69 -11.01 9.42 8.24
N ASP A 70 -9.82 9.05 7.75
CA ASP A 70 -8.91 10.01 7.10
C ASP A 70 -9.47 10.37 5.71
N PRO A 71 -9.74 11.65 5.42
CA PRO A 71 -10.34 12.06 4.14
C PRO A 71 -9.52 11.63 2.90
N ARG A 72 -8.20 11.51 3.03
CA ARG A 72 -7.33 11.11 1.91
C ARG A 72 -7.48 9.62 1.63
N PHE A 73 -7.56 8.81 2.67
CA PHE A 73 -7.81 7.38 2.54
C PHE A 73 -9.20 7.12 1.95
N GLU A 74 -10.24 7.78 2.47
CA GLU A 74 -11.61 7.62 1.95
C GLU A 74 -11.73 8.04 0.49
N LYS A 75 -10.98 9.07 0.07
CA LYS A 75 -10.89 9.46 -1.34
C LYS A 75 -10.28 8.35 -2.21
N ILE A 76 -9.17 7.74 -1.79
CA ILE A 76 -8.54 6.64 -2.54
C ILE A 76 -9.51 5.46 -2.67
N VAL A 77 -10.21 5.11 -1.59
CA VAL A 77 -11.24 4.06 -1.59
C VAL A 77 -12.37 4.40 -2.57
N ALA A 78 -12.88 5.62 -2.54
CA ALA A 78 -13.94 6.07 -3.44
C ALA A 78 -13.52 6.05 -4.91
N ASP A 79 -12.29 6.50 -5.21
CA ASP A 79 -11.75 6.54 -6.57
C ASP A 79 -11.60 5.13 -7.19
N LEU A 80 -11.52 4.07 -6.36
CA LEU A 80 -11.45 2.67 -6.78
C LEU A 80 -12.80 1.94 -6.78
N ALA A 81 -13.88 2.56 -6.29
CA ALA A 81 -15.16 1.91 -6.19
C ALA A 81 -15.69 1.47 -7.58
N PRO A 82 -16.33 0.28 -7.69
CA PRO A 82 -17.01 -0.11 -8.91
C PRO A 82 -18.04 0.93 -9.34
N LYS A 83 -18.17 1.13 -10.65
CA LYS A 83 -19.21 1.99 -11.24
C LYS A 83 -20.55 1.27 -11.34
#